data_AF-A0A3D1TP70-F1
#
_entry.id   AF-A0A3D1TP70-F1
#
_cell.length_a   1.000
_cell.length_b   1.000
_cell.length_c   1.000
_cell.angle_alpha   90.00
_cell.angle_beta   90.00
_cell.angle_gamma   90.00
#
_symmetry.space_group_name_H-M   'P 1'
#
loop_
_entity.id
_entity.type
_entity.pdbx_description
1 polymer ?
#
loop_
_entity_poly.entity_id
_entity_poly.type
_entity_poly.pdbx_seq_one_letter_code
_entity_poly.pdbx_strand_id
1 'polypeptide(L)' 'MAGDADQTPLAALDIGSNTVRLLVAVPDGCELHTLLDLSSFARLGSGVDQTGLLDPERQDRAAETVREFTDA' A
#
# COMPACT_ATOMS: atom_id res chain seq x y z
N MET A 1 -6.71 -12.06 32.23
CA MET A 1 -6.44 -13.00 31.12
C MET A 1 -7.08 -12.40 29.88
N ALA A 2 -6.40 -11.43 29.23
CA ALA A 2 -6.87 -10.93 27.94
C ALA A 2 -6.72 -12.10 26.97
N GLY A 3 -7.84 -12.63 26.50
CA GLY A 3 -7.86 -13.71 25.53
C GLY A 3 -7.09 -13.27 24.29
N ASP A 4 -6.37 -14.22 23.71
CA ASP A 4 -5.68 -14.19 22.43
C ASP A 4 -6.27 -13.12 21.49
N ALA A 5 -5.80 -11.87 21.64
CA ALA A 5 -6.25 -10.78 20.80
C ALA A 5 -5.78 -11.15 19.41
N ASP A 6 -6.68 -11.23 18.44
CA ASP A 6 -6.38 -11.73 17.09
C ASP A 6 -5.04 -11.17 16.59
N GLN A 7 -3.97 -11.96 16.72
CA GLN A 7 -2.60 -11.57 16.36
C GLN A 7 -2.35 -11.74 14.87
N THR A 8 -3.43 -11.95 14.09
CA THR A 8 -3.36 -12.03 12.65
C THR A 8 -2.90 -10.69 12.09
N PRO A 9 -1.77 -10.63 11.37
CA PRO A 9 -1.34 -9.41 10.70
C PRO A 9 -2.38 -8.95 9.69
N LEU A 10 -2.69 -7.67 9.73
CA LEU A 10 -3.55 -6.98 8.77
C LEU A 10 -2.68 -6.16 7.83
N ALA A 11 -3.06 -6.11 6.56
CA ALA A 11 -2.38 -5.32 5.54
C ALA A 11 -3.36 -4.31 4.91
N ALA A 12 -2.87 -3.09 4.69
CA ALA A 12 -3.56 -2.05 3.93
C ALA A 12 -2.68 -1.60 2.76
N LEU A 13 -3.25 -1.65 1.55
CA LEU A 13 -2.63 -1.15 0.33
C LEU A 13 -3.36 0.13 -0.10
N ASP A 14 -2.61 1.22 -0.22
CA ASP A 14 -3.11 2.50 -0.72
C ASP A 14 -2.42 2.83 -2.05
N ILE A 15 -3.22 3.02 -3.11
CA ILE A 15 -2.74 3.35 -4.46
C ILE A 15 -3.18 4.78 -4.77
N GLY A 16 -2.31 5.73 -4.47
CA GLY A 16 -2.53 7.14 -4.72
C GLY A 16 -2.01 7.63 -6.07
N SER A 17 -2.37 8.87 -6.42
CA SER A 17 -1.90 9.51 -7.65
C SER A 17 -0.38 9.64 -7.75
N ASN A 18 0.32 9.74 -6.61
CA ASN A 18 1.77 9.91 -6.58
C ASN A 18 2.53 8.69 -6.05
N THR A 19 1.98 8.04 -5.03
CA THR A 19 2.67 7.04 -4.22
C THR A 19 1.78 5.83 -4.03
N VAL A 20 2.38 4.63 -4.02
CA VAL A 20 1.75 3.40 -3.55
C VAL A 20 2.36 3.06 -2.20
N ARG A 21 1.53 2.69 -1.22
CA ARG A 21 1.95 2.36 0.14
C ARG A 21 1.38 1.02 0.59
N LEU A 22 2.20 0.19 1.22
CA LEU A 22 1.78 -1.00 1.96
C LEU A 22 2.08 -0.79 3.45
N LEU A 23 1.06 -0.88 4.29
CA LEU A 23 1.19 -0.93 5.74
C LEU A 23 0.73 -2.30 6.23
N VAL A 24 1.60 -3.02 6.94
CA VAL A 24 1.25 -4.25 7.65
C VAL A 24 1.39 -4.00 9.15
N ALA A 25 0.35 -4.32 9.91
CA ALA A 25 0.32 -4.15 11.36
C ALA A 25 -0.43 -5.30 12.03
N VAL A 26 -0.09 -5.58 13.28
CA VAL A 26 -0.82 -6.53 14.13
C VAL A 26 -1.66 -5.77 15.16
N PRO A 27 -2.92 -6.16 15.38
CA PRO A 27 -3.72 -5.62 16.48
C PRO A 27 -3.12 -5.97 17.85
N ASP A 28 -3.03 -4.98 18.73
CA ASP A 28 -2.71 -5.14 20.15
C ASP A 28 -3.76 -4.41 20.99
N GLY A 29 -4.81 -5.14 21.38
CA GLY A 29 -5.97 -4.56 22.05
C GLY A 29 -6.69 -3.53 21.18
N CYS A 30 -6.61 -2.25 21.56
CA CYS A 30 -7.19 -1.13 20.81
C CYS A 30 -6.17 -0.38 19.94
N GLU A 31 -4.92 -0.86 19.90
CA GLU A 31 -3.82 -0.26 19.15
C GLU A 31 -3.40 -1.14 17.97
N LEU A 32 -2.63 -0.56 17.05
CA LEU A 32 -2.00 -1.28 15.94
C LEU A 32 -0.48 -1.16 16.07
N HIS A 33 0.21 -2.29 16.18
CA HIS A 33 1.66 -2.33 16.14
C HIS A 33 2.14 -2.57 14.70
N THR A 34 2.87 -1.60 14.14
CA THR A 34 3.38 -1.67 12.76
C THR A 34 4.47 -2.73 12.62
N LEU A 35 4.33 -3.61 11.63
CA LEU A 35 5.31 -4.64 11.28
C LEU A 35 6.11 -4.27 10.03
N LEU A 36 5.45 -3.67 9.04
CA LEU A 36 6.05 -3.28 7.77
C LEU A 36 5.38 -2.00 7.25
N ASP A 37 6.17 -1.07 6.74
CA ASP A 37 5.69 0.16 6.13
C ASP A 37 6.55 0.49 4.91
N LEU A 38 6.00 0.22 3.73
CA LEU A 38 6.67 0.43 2.45
C LEU A 38 5.95 1.52 1.68
N SER A 39 6.71 2.38 1.02
CA SER A 39 6.17 3.36 0.08
C SER A 39 7.09 3.53 -1.11
N SER A 40 6.49 3.71 -2.30
CA SER A 40 7.23 3.91 -3.53
C SER A 40 6.48 4.83 -4.48
N PHE A 41 7.21 5.65 -5.23
CA PHE A 41 6.63 6.56 -6.21
C PHE A 41 6.25 5.79 -7.47
N ALA A 42 4.94 5.73 -7.75
CA ALA A 42 4.40 5.22 -9.01
C ALA A 42 3.93 6.34 -9.94
N ARG A 43 3.56 7.50 -9.37
CA ARG A 43 3.04 8.67 -10.10
C ARG A 43 1.89 8.34 -11.06
N LEU A 44 1.00 7.45 -10.61
CA LEU A 44 -0.13 6.94 -11.39
C LEU A 44 -1.01 8.04 -11.99
N GLY A 45 -1.20 9.14 -11.27
CA GLY A 45 -2.02 10.28 -11.70
C GLY A 45 -1.32 11.26 -12.67
N SER A 46 -0.11 10.96 -13.15
CA SER A 46 0.60 11.83 -14.07
C SER A 46 -0.20 12.04 -15.36
N GLY A 47 -0.52 13.29 -15.70
CA GLY A 47 -1.21 13.65 -16.93
C GLY A 47 -2.72 13.43 -16.90
N VAL A 48 -3.31 12.97 -15.79
CA VAL A 48 -4.77 12.77 -15.65
C VAL A 48 -5.52 14.10 -15.70
N ASP A 49 -4.95 15.15 -15.13
CA ASP A 49 -5.51 16.51 -15.17
C ASP A 49 -5.72 17.02 -16.60
N GLN A 50 -4.83 16.65 -17.52
CA GLN A 50 -4.86 17.07 -18.92
C GLN A 50 -5.63 16.10 -19.82
N THR A 51 -5.43 14.80 -19.62
CA THR A 51 -5.93 13.77 -20.54
C THR A 51 -7.22 13.11 -20.06
N GLY A 52 -7.54 13.22 -18.77
CA GLY A 52 -8.62 12.48 -18.12
C GLY A 52 -8.37 10.97 -18.02
N LEU A 53 -7.18 10.49 -18.41
CA LEU A 53 -6.84 9.07 -18.51
C LEU A 53 -5.58 8.75 -17.72
N LEU A 54 -5.48 7.49 -17.28
CA LEU A 54 -4.25 6.95 -16.71
C LEU A 54 -3.30 6.52 -17.84
N ASP A 55 -2.08 7.03 -17.81
CA ASP A 55 -1.02 6.62 -18.72
C ASP A 55 -0.69 5.12 -18.52
N PRO A 56 -0.70 4.29 -19.59
CA PRO A 56 -0.38 2.86 -19.49
C PRO A 56 0.97 2.56 -18.82
N GLU A 57 2.02 3.35 -19.09
CA GLU A 57 3.33 3.15 -18.46
C GLU A 57 3.28 3.40 -16.95
N ARG A 58 2.43 4.36 -16.52
CA ARG A 58 2.21 4.65 -15.10
C ARG A 58 1.40 3.56 -14.41
N GLN A 59 0.45 2.96 -15.11
CA GLN A 59 -0.29 1.80 -14.63
C GLN A 59 0.65 0.60 -14.44
N ASP A 60 1.50 0.31 -15.43
CA ASP A 60 2.49 -0.77 -15.34
C ASP A 60 3.46 -0.55 -14.18
N ARG A 61 3.95 0.69 -14.00
CA ARG A 61 4.82 1.04 -12.86
C ARG A 61 4.13 0.86 -11.51
N ALA A 62 2.85 1.24 -11.40
CA ALA A 62 2.07 1.03 -10.17
C ALA A 62 1.88 -0.47 -9.89
N ALA A 63 1.56 -1.26 -10.91
CA ALA A 63 1.42 -2.71 -10.77
C ALA A 63 2.74 -3.39 -10.39
N GLU A 64 3.86 -2.97 -10.98
CA GLU A 64 5.21 -3.43 -10.62
C GLU A 64 5.53 -3.08 -9.16
N THR A 65 5.23 -1.87 -8.72
CA THR A 65 5.42 -1.46 -7.31
C THR A 65 4.66 -2.39 -6.34
N VAL A 66 3.43 -2.78 -6.68
CA VAL A 66 2.66 -3.73 -5.86
C VAL A 66 3.31 -5.11 -5.83
N ARG A 67 3.91 -5.56 -6.94
CA ARG A 67 4.67 -6.83 -6.99
C ARG A 67 5.96 -6.75 -6.17
N GLU A 68 6.68 -5.63 -6.23
CA GLU A 68 7.88 -5.41 -5.41
C GLU A 68 7.56 -5.56 -3.90
N PHE A 69 6.36 -5.16 -3.48
CA PHE A 69 5.93 -5.29 -2.08
C PHE A 69 5.59 -6.71 -1.65
N THR A 70 5.37 -7.67 -2.55
CA THR A 70 5.09 -9.06 -2.16
C THR A 70 6.35 -9.83 -1.75
N ASP A 71 7.51 -9.33 -2.16
CA ASP A 71 8.81 -9.99 -1.96
C ASP A 71 9.62 -9.41 -0.79
N ALA A 72 9.06 -8.40 -0.10
CA ALA A 72 9.68 -7.69 1.02
C ALA A 72 9.36 -8.34 2.38
#